data_AF-A0A4Y7U1G2-F1
#
_entry.id   AF-A0A4Y7U1G2-F1
#
_cell.length_a   1.000
_cell.length_b   1.000
_cell.length_c   1.000
_cell.angle_alpha   90.00
_cell.angle_beta   90.00
_cell.angle_gamma   90.00
#
_symmetry.space_group_name_H-M   'P 1'
#
loop_
_entity.id
_entity.type
_entity.pdbx_description
1 polymer ?
#
loop_
_entity_poly.entity_id
_entity_poly.type
_entity_poly.pdbx_seq_one_letter_code
_entity_poly.pdbx_strand_id
1 'polypeptide(L)'
;PGFWQMLVDAGWEGSEKVRVITGGEALSLSLGEALINRSETIWNMYGPTETTVYSTYKKVKETQDIPYIGRPVDNMQSYILDKE
;
A
#
# COMPACT_ATOMS: atom_id res chain seq x y z
N PRO A 1 -2.85 -2.98 6.80
CA PRO A 1 -4.13 -2.88 6.06
C PRO A 1 -5.39 -3.02 6.92
N GLY A 2 -5.30 -3.71 8.08
CA GLY A 2 -6.44 -3.93 8.97
C GLY A 2 -7.21 -2.67 9.39
N PHE A 3 -6.54 -1.54 9.66
CA PHE A 3 -7.24 -0.29 10.03
C PHE A 3 -8.16 0.22 8.91
N TRP A 4 -7.71 0.19 7.66
CA TRP A 4 -8.53 0.60 6.52
C TRP A 4 -9.69 -0.36 6.28
N GLN A 5 -9.48 -1.66 6.47
CA GLN A 5 -10.55 -2.65 6.41
C GLN A 5 -11.63 -2.33 7.46
N MET A 6 -11.23 -2.08 8.71
CA MET A 6 -12.14 -1.70 9.79
C MET A 6 -12.96 -0.46 9.45
N LEU A 7 -12.37 0.57 8.83
CA LEU A 7 -13.12 1.75 8.39
C LEU A 7 -14.13 1.42 7.30
N VAL A 8 -13.73 0.66 6.28
CA VAL A 8 -14.63 0.23 5.20
C VAL A 8 -15.80 -0.60 5.77
N ASP A 9 -15.52 -1.50 6.69
CA ASP A 9 -16.53 -2.34 7.36
C ASP A 9 -17.47 -1.51 8.24
N ALA A 10 -16.97 -0.42 8.84
CA ALA A 10 -17.76 0.54 9.61
C ALA A 10 -18.60 1.49 8.73
N GLY A 11 -18.60 1.31 7.41
CA GLY A 11 -19.39 2.11 6.48
C GLY A 11 -18.74 3.45 6.10
N TRP A 12 -17.43 3.60 6.27
CA TRP A 12 -16.73 4.79 5.80
C TRP A 12 -16.83 4.90 4.26
N GLU A 13 -17.44 6.00 3.81
CA GLU A 13 -17.68 6.25 2.39
C GLU A 13 -16.46 6.82 1.64
N GLY A 14 -15.42 7.23 2.36
CA GLY A 14 -14.25 7.82 1.74
C GLY A 14 -14.31 9.35 1.60
N SER A 15 -13.29 9.89 0.95
CA SER A 15 -13.25 11.28 0.47
C SER A 15 -12.15 11.44 -0.57
N GLU A 16 -12.44 12.17 -1.64
CA GLU A 16 -11.45 12.57 -2.66
C GLU A 16 -10.34 13.49 -2.12
N LYS A 17 -10.37 13.86 -0.83
CA LYS A 17 -9.31 14.64 -0.15
C LYS A 17 -8.40 13.76 0.72
N VAL A 18 -8.73 12.49 0.87
CA VAL A 18 -7.98 11.57 1.74
C VAL A 18 -6.93 10.85 0.92
N ARG A 19 -5.68 10.92 1.39
CA ARG A 19 -4.56 10.13 0.87
C ARG A 19 -4.35 8.95 1.80
N VAL A 20 -4.57 7.76 1.27
CA VAL A 20 -4.41 6.49 1.98
C VAL A 20 -2.95 6.08 1.92
N ILE A 21 -2.39 5.76 3.09
CA ILE A 21 -1.11 5.07 3.21
C ILE A 21 -1.40 3.73 3.88
N THR A 22 -0.98 2.64 3.25
CA THR A 22 -1.15 1.29 3.76
C THR A 22 0.17 0.54 3.68
N GLY A 23 0.44 -0.33 4.64
CA GLY A 23 1.68 -1.10 4.72
C GLY A 23 1.71 -1.98 5.97
N GLY A 24 2.79 -2.74 6.14
CA GLY A 24 2.97 -3.69 7.24
C GLY A 24 2.29 -5.05 7.05
N GLU A 25 1.33 -5.14 6.14
CA GLU A 25 0.67 -6.38 5.71
C GLU A 25 0.39 -6.27 4.20
N ALA A 26 0.16 -7.39 3.53
CA ALA A 26 -0.25 -7.38 2.14
C ALA A 26 -1.60 -6.64 1.97
N LEU A 27 -1.68 -5.74 0.98
CA LEU A 27 -2.95 -5.14 0.58
C LEU A 27 -3.76 -6.17 -0.20
N SER A 28 -4.91 -6.58 0.34
CA SER A 28 -5.82 -7.49 -0.37
C SER A 28 -6.45 -6.81 -1.59
N LEU A 29 -6.80 -7.61 -2.60
CA LEU A 29 -7.47 -7.12 -3.80
C LEU A 29 -8.77 -6.39 -3.47
N SER A 30 -9.62 -7.01 -2.65
CA SER A 30 -10.92 -6.45 -2.25
C SER A 30 -10.80 -5.12 -1.51
N LEU A 31 -9.85 -4.99 -0.58
CA LEU A 31 -9.63 -3.73 0.15
C LEU A 31 -9.03 -2.67 -0.78
N GLY A 32 -8.09 -3.04 -1.64
CA GLY A 32 -7.49 -2.13 -2.61
C GLY A 32 -8.55 -1.53 -3.54
N GLU A 33 -9.40 -2.36 -4.14
CA GLU A 33 -10.52 -1.91 -4.99
C GLU A 33 -11.52 -1.03 -4.25
N ALA A 34 -11.83 -1.40 -3.00
CA ALA A 34 -12.66 -0.58 -2.12
C ALA A 34 -12.07 0.81 -1.89
N LEU A 35 -10.76 0.91 -1.66
CA LEU A 35 -10.09 2.17 -1.38
C LEU A 35 -9.89 3.03 -2.62
N ILE A 36 -9.75 2.44 -3.82
CA ILE A 36 -9.54 3.18 -5.08
C ILE A 36 -10.69 4.16 -5.31
N ASN A 37 -11.92 3.75 -4.99
CA ASN A 37 -13.11 4.58 -5.16
C ASN A 37 -13.42 5.48 -3.95
N ARG A 38 -12.63 5.41 -2.87
CA ARG A 38 -12.88 6.10 -1.59
C ARG A 38 -11.80 7.10 -1.21
N SER A 39 -10.78 7.29 -2.05
CA SER A 39 -9.62 8.10 -1.70
C SER A 39 -9.05 8.85 -2.91
N GLU A 40 -8.35 9.94 -2.65
CA GLU A 40 -7.60 10.69 -3.67
C GLU A 40 -6.47 9.83 -4.26
N THR A 41 -5.74 9.14 -3.38
CA THR A 41 -4.60 8.32 -3.74
C THR A 41 -4.40 7.23 -2.70
N ILE A 42 -3.83 6.11 -3.13
CA ILE A 42 -3.35 5.04 -2.26
C ILE A 42 -1.87 4.84 -2.51
N TRP A 43 -1.11 4.79 -1.42
CA TRP A 43 0.28 4.38 -1.40
C TRP A 43 0.39 3.07 -0.63
N ASN A 44 0.73 2.01 -1.35
CA ASN A 44 1.10 0.73 -0.75
C ASN A 44 2.61 0.76 -0.45
N MET A 45 2.96 0.77 0.83
CA MET A 45 4.31 0.94 1.34
C MET A 45 4.77 -0.37 1.99
N TYR A 46 6.04 -0.72 1.81
CA TYR A 46 6.64 -1.87 2.46
C TYR A 46 8.03 -1.57 2.95
N GLY A 47 8.36 -2.04 4.14
CA GLY A 47 9.71 -2.13 4.64
C GLY A 47 9.74 -2.88 5.98
N PRO A 48 10.74 -3.75 6.22
CA PRO A 48 10.96 -4.32 7.53
C PRO A 48 11.48 -3.26 8.51
N THR A 49 11.34 -3.53 9.81
CA THR A 49 11.75 -2.63 10.91
C THR A 49 13.22 -2.19 10.81
N GLU A 50 14.09 -3.09 10.38
CA GLU A 50 15.53 -2.95 10.22
C GLU A 50 15.92 -1.94 9.15
N THR A 51 14.99 -1.60 8.25
CA THR A 51 15.21 -0.65 7.15
C THR A 51 14.48 0.68 7.33
N THR A 52 14.06 0.99 8.57
CA THR A 52 13.42 2.26 8.96
C THR A 52 12.07 2.50 8.29
N VAL A 53 11.01 1.95 8.90
CA VAL A 53 9.60 2.18 8.55
C VAL A 53 9.21 1.63 7.16
N TYR A 54 9.68 2.23 6.06
CA TYR A 54 9.38 1.82 4.69
C TYR A 54 10.60 1.93 3.79
N SER A 55 10.85 0.91 2.98
CA SER A 55 11.95 0.86 2.01
C SER A 55 11.47 0.88 0.55
N THR A 56 10.21 0.55 0.29
CA THR A 56 9.59 0.56 -1.04
C THR A 56 8.20 1.17 -1.00
N TYR A 57 7.74 1.65 -2.15
CA TYR A 57 6.41 2.21 -2.30
C TYR A 57 5.83 2.04 -3.71
N LYS A 58 4.52 1.85 -3.77
CA LYS A 58 3.71 1.78 -4.98
C LYS A 58 2.54 2.76 -4.87
N LYS A 59 2.43 3.67 -5.84
CA LYS A 59 1.15 4.37 -6.08
C LYS A 59 0.20 3.38 -6.73
N VAL A 60 -0.93 3.10 -6.08
CA VAL A 60 -1.99 2.27 -6.64
C VAL A 60 -2.93 3.20 -7.40
N LYS A 61 -2.96 3.07 -8.73
CA LYS A 61 -3.87 3.82 -9.62
C LYS A 61 -5.00 2.93 -10.13
N GLU A 62 -4.70 1.66 -10.34
CA GLU A 62 -5.61 0.68 -10.93
C GLU A 62 -5.55 -0.63 -10.15
N THR A 63 -6.55 -1.49 -10.30
CA THR A 63 -6.62 -2.79 -9.62
C THR A 63 -5.34 -3.63 -9.80
N GLN A 64 -4.75 -3.60 -11.00
CA GLN A 64 -3.52 -4.32 -11.32
C GLN A 64 -2.29 -3.86 -10.52
N ASP A 65 -2.33 -2.68 -9.89
CA ASP A 65 -1.23 -2.16 -9.08
C ASP A 65 -1.20 -2.77 -7.66
N ILE A 66 -2.34 -3.27 -7.18
CA ILE A 66 -2.55 -3.70 -5.78
C ILE A 66 -1.51 -4.71 -5.26
N PRO A 67 -1.11 -5.77 -6.00
CA PRO A 67 -0.18 -6.78 -5.46
C PRO A 67 1.26 -6.28 -5.33
N TYR A 68 1.61 -5.11 -5.88
CA TYR A 68 2.99 -4.66 -5.94
C TYR A 68 3.35 -3.75 -4.76
N ILE A 69 4.56 -3.93 -4.23
CA ILE A 69 5.21 -3.02 -3.26
C ILE A 69 5.99 -1.89 -3.95
N GLY A 70 6.12 -1.96 -5.28
CA GLY A 70 6.62 -0.88 -6.11
C GLY A 70 8.13 -0.75 -6.13
N ARG A 71 8.64 0.48 -5.99
CA ARG A 71 10.06 0.81 -6.17
C ARG A 71 10.70 1.27 -4.85
N PRO A 72 12.04 1.18 -4.72
CA PRO A 72 12.73 1.69 -3.55
C PRO A 72 12.48 3.19 -3.33
N VAL A 73 12.46 3.59 -2.05
CA VAL A 73 12.60 5.00 -1.66
C VAL A 73 13.99 5.53 -2.03
N ASP A 74 14.10 6.85 -2.13
CA ASP A 74 15.37 7.48 -2.53
C ASP A 74 16.50 7.07 -1.59
N ASN A 75 17.68 6.80 -2.17
CA ASN A 75 18.86 6.29 -1.46
C ASN A 75 18.72 4.89 -0.85
N MET A 76 17.67 4.14 -1.18
CA MET A 76 17.53 2.72 -0.87
C MET A 76 17.56 1.86 -2.13
N GLN A 77 17.92 0.59 -1.95
CA GLN A 77 17.99 -0.40 -3.02
C GLN A 77 17.27 -1.67 -2.58
N SER A 78 16.63 -2.35 -3.53
CA SER A 78 15.99 -3.64 -3.30
C SER A 78 16.53 -4.63 -4.33
N TYR A 79 16.97 -5.78 -3.84
CA TYR A 79 17.58 -6.83 -4.65
C TYR A 79 16.77 -8.11 -4.47
N ILE A 80 16.47 -8.78 -5.58
CA ILE A 80 15.96 -10.15 -5.57
C ILE A 80 17.15 -11.02 -5.92
N LEU A 81 17.57 -11.83 -4.96
CA LEU A 81 18.68 -12.76 -5.09
C LEU A 81 18.11 -14.18 -5.16
N ASP A 82 18.79 -15.05 -5.90
CA ASP A 82 18.55 -16.48 -5.77
C ASP A 82 19.26 -17.00 -4.49
N LYS A 83 19.45 -18.32 -4.40
CA LYS A 83 20.12 -18.93 -3.25
C LYS A 83 21.62 -19.10 -3.44
N GLU A 84 22.17 -18.86 -4.64
CA GLU A 84 23.56 -19.20 -5.02
C GLU A 84 24.36 -17.99 -5.50
#